data_AF-A0A449FJ53-F1
#
_entry.id   AF-A0A449FJ53-F1
#
_cell.length_a   1.000
_cell.length_b   1.000
_cell.length_c   1.000
_cell.angle_alpha   90.00
_cell.angle_beta   90.00
_cell.angle_gamma   90.00
#
_symmetry.space_group_name_H-M   'P 1'
#
loop_
_entity.id
_entity.type
_entity.pdbx_description
1 polymer ?
#
loop_
_entity_poly.entity_id
_entity_poly.type
_entity_poly.pdbx_seq_one_letter_code
_entity_poly.pdbx_strand_id
1 'polypeptide(L)' 'MSYYNHMHDSKGTEEICHSCGKKFTWEEYGDIYPGGKDTEYIRCPWCNENNGSIRTSGFVSVSKVEK' A
#
# COMPACT_ATOMS: atom_id res chain seq x y z
N MET A 1 -10.74 13.69 9.16
CA MET A 1 -9.81 13.16 8.16
C MET A 1 -9.17 11.92 8.75
N SER A 2 -9.83 10.76 8.62
CA SER A 2 -9.34 9.50 9.20
C SER A 2 -8.64 8.71 8.11
N TYR A 3 -7.33 8.58 8.25
CA TYR A 3 -6.40 8.03 7.27
C TYR A 3 -6.32 6.49 7.27
N TYR A 4 -7.17 5.80 8.03
CA TYR A 4 -7.04 4.35 8.24
C TYR A 4 -8.41 3.69 8.41
N ASN A 5 -9.03 3.27 7.32
CA ASN A 5 -10.13 2.30 7.29
C ASN A 5 -10.07 1.52 5.98
N HIS A 6 -9.11 0.61 5.85
CA HIS A 6 -9.15 -0.41 4.81
C HIS A 6 -9.39 -1.74 5.52
N MET A 7 -10.68 -2.05 5.65
CA MET A 7 -11.19 -3.32 6.15
C MET A 7 -10.89 -4.42 5.14
N HIS A 8 -10.52 -5.59 5.68
CA HIS A 8 -10.21 -6.84 4.98
C HIS A 8 -11.14 -7.13 3.78
N ASP A 9 -10.63 -6.90 2.57
CA ASP A 9 -11.09 -7.57 1.37
C ASP A 9 -9.84 -7.88 0.53
N SER A 10 -9.67 -9.15 0.17
CA SER A 10 -8.52 -9.71 -0.54
C SER A 10 -8.54 -9.35 -2.03
N LYS A 11 -8.52 -8.05 -2.33
CA LYS A 11 -8.34 -7.47 -3.65
C LYS A 11 -7.28 -6.38 -3.54
N GLY A 12 -6.24 -6.47 -4.38
CA GLY A 12 -5.13 -5.51 -4.42
C GLY A 12 -5.64 -4.07 -4.29
N THR A 13 -5.06 -3.34 -3.35
CA THR A 13 -5.60 -2.06 -2.90
C THR A 13 -5.23 -1.01 -3.96
N GLU A 14 -6.19 -0.66 -4.82
CA GLU A 14 -6.04 0.43 -5.78
C GLU A 14 -6.04 1.77 -5.05
N GLU A 15 -4.93 2.48 -5.11
CA GLU A 15 -4.73 3.77 -4.45
C GLU A 15 -4.39 4.87 -5.45
N ILE A 16 -4.74 6.11 -5.10
CA ILE A 16 -4.39 7.29 -5.89
C ILE A 16 -3.32 8.06 -5.12
N CYS A 17 -2.22 8.39 -5.81
CA CYS A 17 -1.17 9.17 -5.19
C CYS A 17 -1.63 10.61 -4.94
N HIS A 18 -1.55 11.08 -3.70
CA HIS A 18 -1.93 12.46 -3.36
C HIS A 18 -1.00 13.52 -3.98
N SER A 19 0.24 13.15 -4.28
CA SER A 19 1.23 14.08 -4.84
C SER A 19 1.14 14.18 -6.36
N CYS A 20 1.10 13.05 -7.09
CA CYS A 20 1.07 13.05 -8.55
C CYS A 20 -0.31 12.78 -9.18
N GLY A 21 -1.32 12.40 -8.38
CA GLY A 21 -2.67 12.08 -8.85
C GLY A 21 -2.78 10.79 -9.68
N LYS A 22 -1.70 10.01 -9.81
CA LYS A 22 -1.70 8.76 -10.57
C LYS A 22 -2.19 7.60 -9.73
N LYS A 23 -2.89 6.66 -10.38
CA LYS A 23 -3.34 5.42 -9.77
C LYS A 23 -2.21 4.40 -9.73
N PHE A 24 -2.16 3.63 -8.66
CA PHE A 24 -1.24 2.52 -8.49
C PHE A 24 -1.92 1.47 -7.60
N THR A 25 -1.44 0.24 -7.63
CA THR A 25 -1.91 -0.82 -6.75
C THR A 25 -0.81 -1.20 -5.80
N TRP A 26 -1.19 -1.63 -4.61
CA TRP A 26 -0.27 -2.29 -3.70
C TRP A 26 -0.92 -3.53 -3.10
N GLU A 27 -0.08 -4.48 -2.72
CA GLU A 27 -0.50 -5.71 -2.09
C GLU A 27 0.56 -6.17 -1.08
N GLU A 28 0.10 -6.85 -0.04
CA GLU A 28 0.97 -7.51 0.93
C GLU A 28 1.24 -8.94 0.46
N TYR A 29 2.50 -9.36 0.50
CA TYR A 29 2.89 -10.73 0.14
C TYR A 29 3.92 -11.29 1.12
N GLY A 30 3.95 -12.62 1.25
CA GLY A 30 4.80 -13.35 2.20
C GLY A 30 4.05 -13.82 3.44
N ASP A 31 4.79 -14.23 4.47
CA ASP A 31 4.24 -14.76 5.73
C ASP A 31 3.73 -13.62 6.64
N ILE A 32 2.44 -13.29 6.50
CA ILE A 32 1.80 -12.23 7.28
C ILE A 32 1.34 -12.78 8.63
N TYR A 33 2.12 -12.48 9.67
CA TYR A 33 1.76 -12.84 11.05
C TYR A 33 0.91 -11.77 11.73
N PRO A 34 -0.15 -12.18 12.47
CA PRO A 34 -0.96 -11.26 13.25
C PRO A 34 -0.10 -10.59 14.32
N GLY A 35 -0.11 -9.25 14.33
CA GLY A 35 0.69 -8.43 15.24
C GLY A 35 1.60 -7.42 14.56
N GLY A 36 1.86 -7.58 13.24
CA GLY A 36 2.56 -6.59 12.41
C GLY A 36 3.93 -6.19 12.97
N LYS A 37 4.98 -6.89 12.57
CA LYS A 37 6.32 -6.68 13.13
C LYS A 37 6.90 -5.32 12.74
N ASP A 38 6.83 -5.00 11.45
CA ASP A 38 7.51 -3.85 10.86
C ASP A 38 6.51 -2.92 10.15
N THR A 39 6.89 -1.65 9.98
CA THR A 39 6.06 -0.67 9.26
C THR A 39 6.61 -0.50 7.86
N GLU A 40 5.84 -0.95 6.88
CA GLU A 40 6.16 -0.82 5.47
C GLU A 40 5.51 0.44 4.90
N TYR A 41 6.26 1.16 4.08
CA TYR A 41 5.82 2.42 3.47
C TYR A 41 5.39 2.17 2.04
N ILE A 42 4.15 2.55 1.74
CA ILE A 42 3.57 2.46 0.40
C ILE A 42 4.02 3.68 -0.38
N ARG A 43 5.12 3.51 -1.12
CA ARG A 43 5.68 4.55 -1.99
C ARG A 43 5.04 4.49 -3.36
N CYS A 44 4.64 5.65 -3.87
CA CYS A 44 4.10 5.75 -5.22
C CYS A 44 5.18 5.38 -6.25
N PRO A 45 4.95 4.39 -7.13
CA PRO A 45 5.94 3.97 -8.12
C PRO A 45 6.17 5.01 -9.25
N TRP A 46 5.40 6.10 -9.25
CA TRP A 46 5.49 7.17 -10.25
C TRP A 46 6.37 8.33 -9.82
N CYS A 47 6.12 8.87 -8.62
CA CYS A 47 6.85 10.03 -8.09
C CYS A 47 7.74 9.69 -6.88
N ASN A 48 7.71 8.45 -6.40
CA ASN A 48 8.43 7.98 -5.22
C ASN A 48 8.00 8.65 -3.89
N GLU A 49 6.89 9.38 -3.90
CA GLU A 49 6.32 10.01 -2.72
C GLU A 49 5.64 8.96 -1.82
N ASN A 50 5.67 9.19 -0.51
CA ASN A 50 4.99 8.31 0.44
C ASN A 50 3.48 8.56 0.40
N ASN A 51 2.70 7.55 0.01
CA ASN A 51 1.23 7.67 -0.03
C ASN A 51 0.55 7.15 1.22
N GLY A 52 1.21 6.26 1.96
CA GLY A 52 0.67 5.64 3.17
C GLY A 52 1.67 4.68 3.80
N SER A 53 1.31 4.11 4.95
CA SER A 53 2.09 3.05 5.58
C SER A 53 1.18 1.99 6.15
N ILE A 54 1.62 0.74 6.10
CA ILE A 54 0.93 -0.41 6.70
C ILE A 54 1.88 -1.13 7.63
N ARG A 55 1.33 -1.63 8.74
CA ARG A 55 2.09 -2.43 9.69
C ARG A 55 1.87 -3.89 9.38
N THR A 56 2.89 -4.52 8.82
CA THR A 56 2.80 -5.90 8.33
C THR A 56 4.06 -6.67 8.70
N SER A 57 3.96 -7.99 8.74
CA SER A 57 5.14 -8.85 8.94
C SER A 57 5.67 -9.40 7.61
N GLY A 58 4.93 -9.20 6.52
CA GLY A 58 5.33 -9.55 5.16
C GLY A 58 6.02 -8.38 4.45
N PHE A 59 5.96 -8.42 3.13
CA PHE A 59 6.49 -7.38 2.25
C PHE A 59 5.36 -6.67 1.53
N VAL A 60 5.55 -5.38 1.23
CA VAL A 60 4.62 -4.60 0.40
C VAL A 60 5.16 -4.53 -1.02
N SER A 61 4.37 -5.01 -1.99
CA SER A 61 4.62 -4.82 -3.40
C SER A 61 3.79 -3.65 -3.90
N VAL A 62 4.39 -2.76 -4.67
CA VAL A 62 3.71 -1.64 -5.34
C VAL A 62 3.86 -1.78 -6.83
N SER A 63 2.74 -1.81 -7.53
CA SER A 63 2.66 -1.96 -8.98
C SER A 63 2.02 -0.75 -9.65
N LYS A 64 2.53 -0.39 -10.83
CA LYS A 64 1.93 0.67 -11.65
C LYS A 64 0.68 0.10 -12.33
N VAL A 65 -0.44 0.79 -12.19
CA VAL A 65 -1.64 0.51 -12.98
C VAL A 65 -1.52 1.31 -14.27
N GLU A 66 -0.85 0.73 -15.26
CA GLU A 66 -0.88 1.22 -16.64
C GLU A 66 -2.14 0.66 -17.30
N LYS A 67 -2.96 1.56 -17.85
CA LYS A 67 -4.21 1.21 -18.52
C LYS A 67 -3.99 1.15 -20.02
#